data_AF-A0A3D0RM60-F1
#
_entry.id   AF-A0A3D0RM60-F1
#
_cell.length_a   1.000
_cell.length_b   1.000
_cell.length_c   1.000
_cell.angle_alpha   90.00
_cell.angle_beta   90.00
_cell.angle_gamma   90.00
#
_symmetry.space_group_name_H-M   'P 1'
#
loop_
_entity.id
_entity.type
_entity.pdbx_description
1 polymer ?
#
loop_
_entity_poly.entity_id
_entity_poly.type
_entity_poly.pdbx_seq_one_letter_code
_entity_poly.pdbx_strand_id
1 'polypeptide(L)'
;MKILVLNCGSSSIKYKLFDMRSNEVIAQGGVEKIGMKGSFLKLTLPDGQKVQLEGEILEHRAGIEYIFGVMLSEKYGCIRSLDEIDAVGHRVVHGGERFNK
;
A
#
# COMPACT_ATOMS: atom_id res chain seq x y z
N MET A 1 8.29 11.14 -10.37
CA MET A 1 8.14 11.45 -8.94
C MET A 1 7.11 10.46 -8.45
N LYS A 2 7.49 9.50 -7.63
CA LYS A 2 6.59 8.45 -7.17
C LYS A 2 6.08 8.77 -5.78
N ILE A 3 4.76 8.82 -5.64
CA ILE A 3 4.09 9.15 -4.39
C ILE A 3 3.31 7.93 -3.93
N LEU A 4 3.68 7.41 -2.76
CA LEU A 4 2.94 6.34 -2.10
C LEU A 4 1.79 6.96 -1.30
N VAL A 5 0.57 6.52 -1.55
CA VAL A 5 -0.61 6.96 -0.79
C VAL A 5 -1.11 5.81 0.06
N LEU A 6 -1.24 6.04 1.36
CA LEU A 6 -1.69 5.07 2.35
C LEU A 6 -3.03 5.48 2.97
N ASN A 7 -3.90 4.49 3.13
CA ASN A 7 -5.16 4.61 3.86
C ASN A 7 -5.25 3.45 4.85
N CYS A 8 -4.85 3.73 6.09
CA CYS A 8 -4.85 2.77 7.18
C CYS A 8 -6.21 2.83 7.91
N GLY A 9 -6.97 1.74 7.84
CA GLY A 9 -8.15 1.51 8.67
C GLY A 9 -7.80 0.73 9.94
N SER A 10 -8.81 0.36 10.74
CA SER A 10 -8.60 -0.42 11.97
C SER A 10 -8.03 -1.81 11.71
N SER A 11 -8.42 -2.46 10.61
CA SER A 11 -8.02 -3.83 10.25
C SER A 11 -7.52 -3.97 8.81
N SER A 12 -7.15 -2.86 8.16
CA SER A 12 -6.69 -2.86 6.78
C SER A 12 -5.71 -1.72 6.48
N ILE A 13 -4.89 -1.92 5.45
CA ILE A 13 -4.06 -0.87 4.86
C ILE A 13 -4.30 -0.91 3.36
N LYS A 14 -4.87 0.13 2.77
CA LYS A 14 -4.95 0.28 1.32
C LYS A 14 -3.80 1.17 0.85
N TYR A 15 -3.20 0.82 -0.28
CA TYR A 15 -2.12 1.60 -0.86
C TYR A 15 -2.28 1.78 -2.37
N LYS A 16 -1.73 2.88 -2.86
CA LYS A 16 -1.45 3.11 -4.28
C LYS A 16 -0.09 3.80 -4.41
N LEU A 17 0.67 3.41 -5.41
CA LEU A 17 1.87 4.13 -5.83
C LEU A 17 1.54 4.84 -7.14
N PHE A 18 1.69 6.16 -7.16
CA PHE A 18 1.47 6.99 -8.33
C PHE A 18 2.79 7.42 -8.95
N ASP A 19 2.90 7.42 -10.28
CA ASP A 19 3.91 8.26 -10.94
C ASP A 19 3.28 9.60 -11.31
N MET A 20 3.67 10.65 -10.60
CA MET A 20 3.14 12.00 -10.76
C MET A 20 3.64 12.68 -12.04
N ARG A 21 4.59 12.09 -12.78
CA ARG A 21 4.97 12.59 -14.11
C ARG A 21 3.94 12.22 -15.16
N SER A 22 3.42 10.99 -15.11
CA SER A 22 2.37 10.50 -16.02
C SER A 22 0.95 10.60 -15.45
N ASN A 23 0.81 10.87 -14.14
CA ASN A 23 -0.44 10.80 -13.39
C ASN A 23 -1.09 9.41 -13.39
N GLU A 24 -0.29 8.36 -13.46
CA GLU A 24 -0.76 6.97 -13.50
C GLU A 24 -0.53 6.23 -12.19
N VAL A 25 -1.34 5.19 -11.96
CA VAL A 25 -1.16 4.25 -10.85
C VAL A 25 -0.24 3.12 -11.32
N ILE A 26 0.96 3.05 -10.75
CA ILE A 26 1.95 2.02 -11.10
C ILE A 26 1.85 0.76 -10.21
N ALA A 27 1.26 0.90 -9.01
CA ALA A 27 0.90 -0.24 -8.18
C ALA A 27 -0.30 0.08 -7.29
N GLN A 28 -1.12 -0.92 -7.00
CA GLN A 28 -2.23 -0.78 -6.06
C GLN A 28 -2.57 -2.09 -5.37
N GLY A 29 -3.02 -1.97 -4.13
CA GLY A 29 -3.46 -3.12 -3.35
C GLY A 29 -3.87 -2.75 -1.94
N GLY A 30 -3.99 -3.76 -1.10
CA GLY A 30 -4.19 -3.57 0.31
C GLY A 30 -4.08 -4.84 1.12
N VAL A 31 -3.67 -4.65 2.37
CA VAL A 31 -3.72 -5.67 3.41
C VAL A 31 -5.11 -5.66 4.04
N GLU A 32 -5.68 -6.84 4.22
CA GLU A 32 -6.95 -7.04 4.88
C GLU A 32 -6.82 -8.02 6.05
N LYS A 33 -7.76 -7.93 7.00
CA LYS A 33 -7.85 -8.78 8.19
C LYS A 33 -6.61 -8.73 9.10
N ILE A 34 -5.99 -7.55 9.25
CA ILE A 34 -4.87 -7.34 10.17
C ILE A 34 -5.30 -7.74 11.60
N GLY A 35 -4.45 -8.50 12.29
CA GLY A 35 -4.70 -8.99 13.65
C GLY A 35 -5.70 -10.15 13.71
N MET A 36 -6.09 -10.73 12.58
CA MET A 36 -7.05 -11.84 12.50
C MET A 36 -6.46 -13.02 11.73
N LYS A 37 -7.02 -14.22 11.98
CA LYS A 37 -6.64 -15.40 11.21
C LYS A 37 -7.00 -15.23 9.73
N GLY A 38 -6.05 -15.57 8.86
CA GLY A 38 -6.23 -15.47 7.41
C GLY A 38 -6.12 -14.04 6.88
N SER A 39 -5.23 -13.23 7.47
CA SER A 39 -4.77 -12.00 6.86
C SER A 39 -4.12 -12.25 5.50
N PHE A 40 -4.27 -11.28 4.60
CA PHE A 40 -3.73 -11.38 3.25
C PHE A 40 -3.45 -10.00 2.68
N LEU A 41 -2.55 -9.97 1.70
CA LEU A 41 -2.36 -8.85 0.80
C LEU A 41 -3.04 -9.15 -0.53
N LYS A 42 -3.87 -8.22 -1.01
CA LYS A 42 -4.47 -8.27 -2.35
C LYS A 42 -3.91 -7.14 -3.20
N LEU A 43 -3.39 -7.46 -4.37
CA LEU A 43 -2.84 -6.49 -5.33
C LEU A 43 -3.49 -6.66 -6.71
N THR A 44 -3.47 -5.59 -7.49
CA THR A 44 -3.91 -5.59 -8.89
C THR A 44 -2.70 -5.40 -9.79
N LEU A 45 -2.48 -6.33 -10.70
CA LEU A 45 -1.40 -6.31 -11.68
C LEU A 45 -1.70 -5.31 -12.81
N PRO A 46 -0.69 -4.92 -13.61
CA PRO A 46 -0.89 -3.99 -14.74
C PRO A 46 -1.92 -4.45 -15.78
N ASP A 47 -2.10 -5.76 -15.94
CA ASP A 47 -3.08 -6.38 -16.83
C ASP A 47 -4.51 -6.44 -16.22
N GLY A 48 -4.69 -5.93 -15.00
CA GLY A 48 -5.95 -5.95 -14.26
C GLY A 48 -6.21 -7.23 -13.46
N GLN A 49 -5.35 -8.24 -13.54
CA GLN A 49 -5.48 -9.46 -12.74
C GLN A 49 -5.30 -9.16 -11.26
N LYS A 50 -6.11 -9.80 -10.42
CA LYS A 50 -6.02 -9.68 -8.96
C LYS A 50 -5.28 -10.88 -8.38
N VAL A 51 -4.24 -10.60 -7.61
CA VAL A 51 -3.46 -11.61 -6.89
C VAL A 51 -3.71 -11.45 -5.40
N GLN A 52 -3.89 -12.57 -4.70
CA GLN A 52 -4.00 -12.63 -3.25
C GLN A 52 -2.82 -13.43 -2.70
N LEU A 53 -2.13 -12.84 -1.73
CA LEU A 53 -0.98 -13.42 -1.05
C LEU A 53 -1.33 -13.54 0.44
N GLU A 54 -1.40 -14.77 0.93
CA GLU A 54 -1.64 -15.02 2.35
C GLU A 54 -0.39 -14.70 3.16
N GLY A 55 -0.60 -14.18 4.38
CA GLY A 55 0.49 -13.91 5.31
C GLY A 55 -0.07 -13.69 6.71
N GLU A 56 0.71 -14.00 7.74
CA GLU A 56 0.34 -13.71 9.13
C GLU A 56 0.70 -12.26 9.45
N ILE A 57 -0.31 -11.38 9.48
CA ILE A 57 -0.14 -9.93 9.62
C ILE A 57 -0.87 -9.51 10.89
N LEU A 58 -0.12 -9.49 11.99
CA LEU A 58 -0.67 -9.25 13.33
C LEU A 58 -0.94 -7.77 13.60
N GLU A 59 -0.21 -6.88 12.93
CA GLU A 59 -0.27 -5.43 13.18
C GLU A 59 0.13 -4.62 11.93
N HIS A 60 -0.13 -3.30 11.94
CA HIS A 60 -0.01 -2.44 10.76
C HIS A 60 1.42 -2.31 10.21
N ARG A 61 2.45 -2.24 11.06
CA ARG A 61 3.84 -2.18 10.64
C ARG A 61 4.20 -3.45 9.86
N ALA A 62 3.88 -4.64 10.34
CA ALA A 62 4.03 -5.89 9.60
C ALA A 62 3.28 -5.84 8.26
N GLY A 63 2.10 -5.22 8.21
CA GLY A 63 1.35 -4.99 6.98
C GLY A 63 2.09 -4.08 5.99
N ILE A 64 2.71 -2.99 6.46
CA ILE A 64 3.53 -2.09 5.63
C ILE A 64 4.81 -2.79 5.14
N GLU A 65 5.51 -3.51 6.03
CA GLU A 65 6.69 -4.29 5.68
C GLU A 65 6.36 -5.33 4.60
N TYR A 66 5.18 -5.98 4.70
CA TYR A 66 4.72 -6.92 3.69
C TYR A 66 4.38 -6.25 2.35
N ILE A 67 3.75 -5.07 2.37
CA ILE A 67 3.52 -4.27 1.15
C ILE A 67 4.86 -3.94 0.48
N PHE A 68 5.85 -3.45 1.23
CA PHE A 68 7.18 -3.12 0.69
C PHE A 68 7.91 -4.35 0.14
N GLY A 69 7.86 -5.48 0.86
CA GLY A 69 8.44 -6.73 0.38
C GLY A 69 7.86 -7.16 -0.97
N VAL A 70 6.55 -7.01 -1.16
CA VAL A 70 5.90 -7.31 -2.44
C VAL A 70 6.26 -6.28 -3.52
N MET A 71 6.30 -5.00 -3.19
CA MET A 71 6.69 -3.92 -4.12
C MET A 71 8.13 -4.03 -4.61
N LEU A 72 9.02 -4.66 -3.84
CA LEU A 72 10.42 -4.94 -4.19
C LEU A 72 10.65 -6.33 -4.78
N SER A 73 9.63 -7.20 -4.76
CA SER A 73 9.79 -8.59 -5.20
C SER A 73 10.02 -8.72 -6.70
N GLU A 74 10.77 -9.73 -7.14
CA GLU A 74 10.99 -9.95 -8.58
C GLU A 74 9.69 -10.28 -9.33
N LYS A 75 8.75 -10.95 -8.66
CA LYS A 75 7.52 -11.45 -9.29
C LYS A 75 6.42 -10.40 -9.43
N TYR A 76 6.26 -9.55 -8.42
CA TYR A 76 5.16 -8.60 -8.33
C TYR A 76 5.61 -7.16 -8.08
N GLY A 77 6.93 -6.94 -8.03
CA GLY A 77 7.50 -5.66 -7.69
C GLY A 77 7.24 -4.60 -8.76
N CYS A 78 7.17 -3.36 -8.28
CA CYS A 78 6.97 -2.16 -9.10
C CYS A 78 8.11 -1.14 -8.93
N ILE A 79 9.02 -1.38 -7.99
CA ILE A 79 10.21 -0.58 -7.69
C ILE A 79 11.39 -1.51 -7.38
N ARG A 80 12.61 -1.03 -7.57
CA ARG A 80 13.86 -1.74 -7.27
C ARG A 80 14.47 -1.32 -5.93
N SER A 81 14.21 -0.09 -5.49
CA SER A 81 14.59 0.42 -4.17
C SER A 81 13.45 1.24 -3.56
N LEU A 82 13.42 1.31 -2.23
CA LEU A 82 12.54 2.23 -1.50
C LEU A 82 12.90 3.70 -1.78
N ASP A 83 14.14 3.99 -2.18
CA ASP A 83 14.59 5.34 -2.56
C ASP A 83 13.86 5.88 -3.80
N GLU A 84 13.15 5.02 -4.55
CA GLU A 84 12.31 5.45 -5.66
C GLU A 84 11.01 6.13 -5.19
N ILE A 85 10.64 6.00 -3.90
CA ILE A 85 9.45 6.63 -3.32
C ILE A 85 9.86 8.02 -2.80
N ASP A 86 9.45 9.06 -3.51
CA ASP A 86 9.84 10.44 -3.18
C ASP A 86 9.09 11.00 -1.96
N ALA A 87 7.84 10.57 -1.76
CA ALA A 87 7.05 10.93 -0.58
C ALA A 87 5.93 9.93 -0.28
N VAL A 88 5.40 10.02 0.93
CA VAL A 88 4.26 9.23 1.39
C VAL A 88 3.14 10.15 1.87
N GLY A 89 1.97 10.02 1.25
CA GLY A 89 0.73 10.69 1.66
C GLY A 89 -0.13 9.76 2.51
N HIS A 90 -0.60 10.24 3.66
CA HIS A 90 -1.47 9.47 4.56
C HIS A 90 -2.86 10.08 4.61
N ARG A 91 -3.90 9.28 4.41
CA ARG A 91 -5.26 9.70 4.71
C ARG A 91 -5.44 9.80 6.22
N VAL A 92 -5.69 11.03 6.69
CA VAL A 92 -6.09 11.30 8.07
C VAL A 92 -7.61 11.48 8.10
N VAL A 93 -8.31 10.74 8.98
CA VAL A 93 -9.79 10.74 9.00
C VAL A 93 -10.36 12.04 9.55
N HIS A 94 -9.75 12.61 10.59
CA HIS A 94 -10.25 13.80 11.27
C HIS A 94 -9.12 14.76 11.56
N GLY A 95 -9.21 16.00 11.05
CA GLY A 95 -8.24 17.07 11.26
C GLY A 95 -8.53 17.98 12.46
N GLY A 96 -9.68 17.76 13.12
CA GLY A 96 -10.19 18.70 14.11
C GLY A 96 -10.53 20.04 13.46
N GLU A 97 -10.66 21.08 14.27
CA GLU A 97 -10.83 22.45 13.77
C GLU A 97 -9.53 23.02 13.19
N ARG A 98 -8.38 22.44 13.58
CA ARG A 98 -7.05 22.91 13.20
C ARG A 98 -6.71 22.67 11.74
N PHE A 99 -7.11 21.52 11.20
CA PHE A 99 -6.84 21.12 9.82
C PHE A 99 -8.16 20.99 9.07
N ASN A 100 -8.56 22.08 8.41
CA ASN A 100 -9.86 22.24 7.75
C ASN A 100 -9.75 22.62 6.26
N LYS A 101 -8.60 22.36 5.65
CA LYS A 101 -8.31 22.62 4.24
C LYS A 101 -7.86 21.36 3.51
#